data_AF-A0A7S2KKK2-F1
#
_entry.id   AF-A0A7S2KKK2-F1
#
_cell.length_a   1.000
_cell.length_b   1.000
_cell.length_c   1.000
_cell.angle_alpha   90.00
_cell.angle_beta   90.00
_cell.angle_gamma   90.00
#
_symmetry.space_group_name_H-M   'P 1'
#
loop_
_entity.id
_entity.type
_entity.pdbx_description
1 polymer ?
#
loop_
_entity_poly.entity_id
_entity_poly.type
_entity_poly.pdbx_seq_one_letter_code
_entity_poly.pdbx_strand_id
1 'polypeptide(L)'
;MQEVEYWDEKFQQDIDDLQNLVNKALKVKGSQQQQTLDEADRKLREANTTKRSYKFDLRLVSNSTQRKSYEKQLKEHDAKFQSLMEQLQSLKSDAQKESLLQGADTGRTPEQEGDAMMNEARNTQDKTQTSLDRTKQLVAESKDIGQNTLATLEEQRAQIERIDAHADRTMENLGRADLLIKNFSKRMANDKFIQCCACINISLFIGVILFLIFKNRSDDDGDDSSILSATRLLSLRGSFDREASNADVDEYYEKLLMMTTDVE
;
A
#
# COMPACT_ATOMS: atom_id res chain seq x y z
N MET A 1 8.36 10.08 3.26
CA MET A 1 9.49 10.10 2.31
C MET A 1 10.59 9.14 2.73
N GLN A 2 11.04 9.17 4.00
CA GLN A 2 12.07 8.25 4.52
C GLN A 2 11.72 6.75 4.42
N GLU A 3 10.44 6.38 4.53
CA GLU A 3 10.04 4.97 4.46
C GLU A 3 10.15 4.36 3.05
N VAL A 4 9.87 5.13 2.00
CA VAL A 4 9.97 4.64 0.61
C VAL A 4 11.42 4.41 0.20
N GLU A 5 12.30 5.31 0.62
CA GLU A 5 13.74 5.19 0.40
C GLU A 5 14.31 3.98 1.14
N TYR A 6 13.87 3.75 2.39
CA TYR A 6 14.23 2.54 3.14
C TYR A 6 13.83 1.25 2.42
N TRP A 7 12.62 1.19 1.84
CA TRP A 7 12.19 0.00 1.10
C TRP A 7 12.89 -0.17 -0.24
N ASP A 8 13.25 0.92 -0.91
CA ASP A 8 14.08 0.90 -2.13
C ASP A 8 15.45 0.30 -1.83
N GLU A 9 16.14 0.82 -0.81
CA GLU A 9 17.45 0.33 -0.35
C GLU A 9 17.37 -1.13 0.10
N LYS A 10 16.36 -1.49 0.89
CA LYS A 10 16.17 -2.85 1.38
C LYS A 10 15.88 -3.82 0.23
N PHE A 11 15.05 -3.42 -0.73
CA PHE A 11 14.75 -4.27 -1.89
C PHE A 11 15.96 -4.45 -2.78
N GLN A 12 16.76 -3.40 -2.98
CA GLN A 12 18.03 -3.49 -3.68
C GLN A 12 19.01 -4.44 -2.97
N GLN A 13 19.15 -4.32 -1.64
CA GLN A 13 19.99 -5.22 -0.86
C GLN A 13 19.51 -6.69 -0.97
N ASP A 14 18.20 -6.92 -0.88
CA ASP A 14 17.61 -8.26 -1.01
C ASP A 14 17.89 -8.87 -2.41
N ILE A 15 17.89 -8.06 -3.48
CA ILE A 15 18.26 -8.47 -4.84
C ILE A 15 19.75 -8.80 -4.94
N ASP A 16 20.62 -7.96 -4.38
CA ASP A 16 22.08 -8.17 -4.42
C ASP A 16 22.48 -9.44 -3.64
N ASP A 17 21.87 -9.67 -2.48
CA ASP A 17 22.04 -10.90 -1.70
C ASP A 17 21.58 -12.13 -2.48
N LEU A 18 20.41 -12.05 -3.14
CA LEU A 18 19.89 -13.13 -3.99
C LEU A 18 20.85 -13.41 -5.15
N GLN A 19 21.36 -12.38 -5.82
CA GLN A 19 22.33 -12.52 -6.90
C GLN A 19 23.62 -13.19 -6.42
N ASN A 20 24.10 -12.85 -5.23
CA ASN A 20 25.26 -13.49 -4.62
C ASN A 20 25.01 -14.97 -4.32
N LEU A 21 23.82 -15.33 -3.82
CA LEU A 21 23.43 -16.72 -3.56
C LEU A 21 23.30 -17.53 -4.86
N VAL A 22 22.68 -16.98 -5.90
CA VAL A 22 22.58 -17.61 -7.23
C VAL A 22 23.98 -17.84 -7.82
N ASN A 23 24.88 -16.85 -7.73
CA ASN A 23 26.27 -16.99 -8.17
C ASN A 23 27.06 -18.02 -7.38
N LYS A 24 26.80 -18.19 -6.07
CA LYS A 24 27.39 -19.25 -5.25
C LYS A 24 26.84 -20.62 -5.67
N ALA A 25 25.54 -20.73 -5.90
CA ALA A 25 24.88 -21.96 -6.36
C ALA A 25 25.37 -22.42 -7.75
N LEU A 26 25.82 -21.50 -8.61
CA LEU A 26 26.48 -21.83 -9.88
C LEU A 26 27.88 -22.43 -9.72
N LYS A 27 28.61 -22.07 -8.65
CA LYS A 27 30.01 -22.50 -8.44
C LYS A 27 30.12 -23.80 -7.64
N VAL A 28 29.15 -24.04 -6.76
CA VAL A 28 29.14 -25.19 -5.87
C VAL A 28 28.32 -26.30 -6.51
N LYS A 29 28.81 -27.55 -6.47
CA LYS A 29 28.09 -28.74 -6.96
C LYS A 29 27.71 -29.69 -5.81
N GLY A 30 26.66 -30.48 -6.02
CA GLY A 30 26.26 -31.57 -5.10
C GLY A 30 25.44 -31.11 -3.88
N SER A 31 25.60 -31.75 -2.72
CA SER A 31 24.77 -31.49 -1.53
C SER A 31 24.80 -30.03 -1.04
N GLN A 32 25.93 -29.35 -1.23
CA GLN A 32 26.11 -27.95 -0.82
C GLN A 32 25.43 -26.98 -1.81
N GLN A 33 25.24 -27.39 -3.06
CA GLN A 33 24.47 -26.67 -4.07
C GLN A 33 22.99 -26.64 -3.68
N GLN A 34 22.44 -27.79 -3.28
CA GLN A 34 21.05 -27.92 -2.83
C GLN A 34 20.74 -26.97 -1.65
N GLN A 35 21.62 -26.95 -0.64
CA GLN A 35 21.48 -26.06 0.51
C GLN A 35 21.53 -24.57 0.11
N THR A 36 22.41 -24.22 -0.83
CA THR A 36 22.53 -22.84 -1.34
C THR A 36 21.29 -22.45 -2.17
N LEU A 37 20.71 -23.38 -2.92
CA LEU A 37 19.47 -23.17 -3.66
C LEU A 37 18.27 -22.97 -2.72
N ASP A 38 18.17 -23.75 -1.65
CA ASP A 38 17.12 -23.59 -0.65
C ASP A 38 17.23 -22.24 0.10
N GLU A 39 18.46 -21.81 0.40
CA GLU A 39 18.72 -20.49 0.98
C GLU A 39 18.36 -19.35 0.01
N ALA A 40 18.68 -19.52 -1.27
CA ALA A 40 18.27 -18.58 -2.33
C ALA A 40 16.74 -18.51 -2.47
N ASP A 41 16.03 -19.64 -2.40
CA ASP A 41 14.56 -19.70 -2.41
C ASP A 41 13.95 -18.97 -1.21
N ARG A 42 14.54 -19.09 -0.01
CA ARG A 42 14.12 -18.32 1.17
C ARG A 42 14.28 -16.81 0.93
N LYS A 43 15.45 -16.39 0.45
CA LYS A 43 15.75 -14.97 0.19
C LYS A 43 14.87 -14.40 -0.93
N LEU A 44 14.50 -15.20 -1.93
CA LEU A 44 13.54 -14.82 -2.98
C LEU A 44 12.15 -14.49 -2.40
N ARG A 45 11.66 -15.28 -1.43
CA ARG A 45 10.38 -15.02 -0.75
C ARG A 45 10.44 -13.75 0.11
N GLU A 46 11.55 -13.54 0.81
CA GLU A 46 11.80 -12.31 1.57
C GLU A 46 11.82 -11.08 0.65
N ALA A 47 12.57 -11.13 -0.46
CA ALA A 47 12.63 -10.07 -1.45
C ALA A 47 11.24 -9.76 -2.06
N ASN A 48 10.43 -10.77 -2.33
CA ASN A 48 9.06 -10.59 -2.84
C ASN A 48 8.15 -9.91 -1.78
N THR A 49 8.37 -10.18 -0.50
CA THR A 49 7.67 -9.50 0.59
C THR A 49 8.09 -8.03 0.66
N THR A 50 9.39 -7.75 0.60
CA THR A 50 9.94 -6.38 0.54
C THR A 50 9.39 -5.61 -0.66
N LYS A 51 9.30 -6.23 -1.85
CA LYS A 51 8.69 -5.65 -3.04
C LYS A 51 7.25 -5.22 -2.83
N ARG A 52 6.45 -6.02 -2.10
CA ARG A 52 5.05 -5.69 -1.77
C ARG A 52 5.00 -4.47 -0.85
N SER A 53 5.83 -4.42 0.18
CA SER A 53 5.94 -3.27 1.09
C SER A 53 6.36 -2.00 0.33
N TYR A 54 7.34 -2.11 -0.56
CA TYR A 54 7.78 -0.99 -1.40
C TYR A 54 6.65 -0.46 -2.29
N LYS A 55 5.90 -1.34 -2.96
CA LYS A 55 4.72 -0.96 -3.76
C LYS A 55 3.63 -0.28 -2.94
N PHE A 56 3.45 -0.69 -1.70
CA PHE A 56 2.47 -0.08 -0.80
C PHE A 56 2.88 1.35 -0.42
N ASP A 57 4.13 1.52 0.01
CA ASP A 57 4.64 2.82 0.44
C ASP A 57 4.76 3.81 -0.73
N LEU A 58 5.05 3.33 -1.94
CA LEU A 58 5.01 4.11 -3.16
C LEU A 58 3.65 4.77 -3.42
N ARG A 59 2.57 4.12 -3.01
CA ARG A 59 1.21 4.65 -3.18
C ARG A 59 0.87 5.72 -2.15
N LEU A 60 1.56 5.77 -1.01
CA LEU A 60 1.43 6.79 0.04
C LEU A 60 2.18 8.11 -0.30
N VAL A 61 3.04 8.10 -1.33
CA VAL A 61 3.77 9.28 -1.78
C VAL A 61 2.82 10.29 -2.43
N SER A 62 2.69 11.46 -1.79
CA SER A 62 1.82 12.55 -2.25
C SER A 62 2.36 13.31 -3.46
N ASN A 63 3.69 13.31 -3.66
CA ASN A 63 4.35 14.01 -4.77
C ASN A 63 4.41 13.14 -6.03
N SER A 64 3.63 13.50 -7.06
CA SER A 64 3.49 12.77 -8.32
C SER A 64 4.81 12.61 -9.09
N THR A 65 5.70 13.61 -9.07
CA THR A 65 7.00 13.54 -9.77
C THR A 65 7.95 12.57 -9.09
N GLN A 66 8.02 12.62 -7.75
CA GLN A 66 8.87 11.74 -6.96
C GLN A 66 8.39 10.29 -7.01
N ARG A 67 7.06 10.08 -6.98
CA ARG A 67 6.44 8.76 -7.17
C ARG A 67 6.83 8.13 -8.51
N LYS A 68 6.82 8.88 -9.61
CA LYS A 68 7.26 8.38 -10.93
C LYS A 68 8.72 7.96 -10.96
N SER A 69 9.59 8.63 -10.21
CA SER A 69 11.01 8.28 -10.10
C SER A 69 11.20 6.92 -9.41
N TYR A 70 10.59 6.75 -8.25
CA TYR A 70 10.64 5.49 -7.51
C TYR A 70 9.92 4.34 -8.24
N GLU A 71 8.84 4.64 -8.98
CA GLU A 71 8.16 3.65 -9.82
C GLU A 71 9.06 3.16 -10.97
N LYS A 72 9.88 4.06 -11.55
CA LYS A 72 10.91 3.69 -12.52
C LYS A 72 11.98 2.81 -11.87
N GLN A 73 12.50 3.18 -10.70
CA GLN A 73 13.49 2.38 -9.96
C GLN A 73 12.93 0.99 -9.61
N LEU A 74 11.72 0.93 -9.07
CA LEU A 74 11.02 -0.33 -8.79
C LEU A 74 10.92 -1.22 -10.03
N LYS A 75 10.61 -0.66 -11.20
CA LYS A 75 10.53 -1.43 -12.46
C LYS A 75 11.90 -1.98 -12.88
N GLU A 76 12.97 -1.22 -12.69
CA GLU A 76 14.34 -1.68 -12.95
C GLU A 76 14.76 -2.81 -11.99
N HIS A 77 14.48 -2.65 -10.69
CA HIS A 77 14.72 -3.68 -9.69
C HIS A 77 13.86 -4.93 -9.92
N ASP A 78 12.59 -4.77 -10.31
CA ASP A 78 11.70 -5.89 -10.62
C ASP A 78 12.20 -6.70 -11.82
N ALA A 79 12.69 -6.03 -12.88
CA ALA A 79 13.28 -6.73 -14.02
C ALA A 79 14.49 -7.59 -13.63
N LYS A 80 15.35 -7.09 -12.73
CA LYS A 80 16.47 -7.87 -12.17
C LYS A 80 15.99 -9.02 -11.29
N PHE A 81 14.97 -8.77 -10.46
CA PHE A 81 14.38 -9.80 -9.60
C PHE A 81 13.79 -10.95 -10.43
N GLN A 82 13.07 -10.65 -11.52
CA GLN A 82 12.52 -11.67 -12.42
C GLN A 82 13.61 -12.50 -13.11
N SER A 83 14.67 -11.86 -13.61
CA SER A 83 15.76 -12.60 -14.26
C SER A 83 16.53 -13.49 -13.28
N LEU A 84 16.67 -13.08 -12.01
CA LEU A 84 17.26 -13.91 -10.96
C LEU A 84 16.34 -15.08 -10.57
N MET A 85 15.02 -14.85 -10.53
CA MET A 85 14.04 -15.91 -10.29
C MET A 85 14.09 -16.97 -11.39
N GLU A 86 14.14 -16.56 -12.67
CA GLU A 86 14.27 -17.48 -13.81
C GLU A 86 15.57 -18.29 -13.75
N GLN A 87 16.69 -17.63 -13.44
CA GLN A 87 17.99 -18.28 -13.27
C GLN A 87 17.96 -19.33 -12.14
N LEU A 88 17.39 -18.98 -10.98
CA LEU A 88 17.27 -19.92 -9.86
C LEU A 88 16.45 -21.14 -10.26
N GLN A 89 15.33 -20.93 -10.97
CA GLN A 89 14.48 -22.02 -11.45
C GLN A 89 15.19 -22.92 -12.47
N SER A 90 15.98 -22.36 -13.39
CA SER A 90 16.77 -23.15 -14.34
C SER A 90 17.86 -23.95 -13.63
N LEU A 91 18.59 -23.33 -12.70
CA LEU A 91 19.60 -23.99 -11.88
C LEU A 91 19.03 -25.16 -11.07
N LYS A 92 17.82 -25.00 -10.53
CA LYS A 92 17.14 -26.07 -9.78
C LYS A 92 16.77 -27.25 -10.69
N SER A 93 16.25 -26.97 -11.88
CA SER A 93 15.96 -27.99 -12.90
C SER A 93 17.25 -28.72 -13.34
N ASP A 94 18.34 -27.98 -13.52
CA ASP A 94 19.61 -28.56 -13.97
C ASP A 94 20.27 -29.42 -12.90
N ALA A 95 20.25 -28.98 -11.63
CA ALA A 95 20.73 -29.78 -10.50
C ALA A 95 19.94 -31.10 -10.34
N GLN A 96 18.62 -31.07 -10.55
CA GLN A 96 17.79 -32.27 -10.54
C GLN A 96 18.10 -33.22 -11.70
N LYS A 97 18.35 -32.69 -12.91
CA LYS A 97 18.74 -33.51 -14.08
C LYS A 97 20.13 -34.11 -13.94
N GLU A 98 21.11 -33.34 -13.46
CA GLU A 98 22.49 -33.81 -13.24
C GLU A 98 22.52 -34.94 -12.20
N SER A 99 21.73 -34.83 -11.12
CA SER A 99 21.57 -35.91 -10.13
C SER A 99 20.98 -37.20 -10.71
N LEU A 100 20.18 -37.12 -11.77
CA LEU A 100 19.58 -38.29 -12.43
C LEU A 100 20.54 -38.93 -13.45
N LEU A 101 21.41 -38.13 -14.08
CA LEU A 101 22.34 -38.59 -15.11
C LEU A 101 23.66 -39.16 -14.57
N GLN A 102 24.10 -38.71 -13.40
CA GLN A 102 25.38 -39.15 -12.80
C GLN A 102 25.38 -40.63 -12.34
N GLY A 103 24.25 -41.33 -12.40
CA GLY A 103 24.12 -42.76 -12.08
C GLY A 103 24.44 -43.74 -13.21
N ALA A 104 24.80 -43.28 -14.42
CA ALA A 104 24.74 -44.11 -15.63
C ALA A 104 26.09 -44.42 -16.34
N ASP A 105 27.24 -43.95 -15.86
CA ASP A 105 28.50 -44.04 -16.61
C ASP A 105 29.63 -44.76 -15.85
N THR A 106 29.79 -46.07 -16.11
CA THR A 106 31.08 -46.75 -15.88
C THR A 106 31.30 -47.84 -16.94
N GLY A 107 32.16 -47.55 -17.92
CA GLY A 107 32.57 -48.49 -18.96
C GLY A 107 33.64 -49.49 -18.50
N ARG A 108 33.59 -50.73 -19.02
CA ARG A 108 34.66 -51.76 -19.02
C ARG A 108 34.40 -52.87 -20.07
N THR A 109 35.45 -53.64 -20.36
CA THR A 109 35.81 -54.35 -21.63
C THR A 109 35.69 -55.90 -21.61
N PRO A 110 35.69 -56.60 -22.77
CA PRO A 110 34.74 -57.70 -23.07
C PRO A 110 35.07 -59.17 -22.71
N GLU A 111 36.31 -59.58 -22.43
CA GLU A 111 36.69 -60.98 -22.75
C GLU A 111 36.88 -61.99 -21.60
N GLN A 112 36.59 -61.62 -20.35
CA GLN A 112 36.46 -62.60 -19.24
C GLN A 112 35.08 -62.56 -18.57
N GLU A 113 34.13 -61.86 -19.20
CA GLU A 113 32.83 -61.47 -18.66
C GLU A 113 31.80 -62.60 -18.59
N GLY A 114 31.68 -63.50 -19.56
CA GLY A 114 30.49 -64.37 -19.76
C GLY A 114 29.72 -64.85 -18.52
N ASP A 115 30.33 -65.59 -17.60
CA ASP A 115 29.63 -66.24 -16.48
C ASP A 115 29.53 -65.39 -15.21
N ALA A 116 30.55 -64.58 -14.92
CA ALA A 116 30.51 -63.59 -13.84
C ALA A 116 29.57 -62.43 -14.19
N MET A 117 29.60 -61.99 -15.46
CA MET A 117 28.69 -61.02 -16.07
C MET A 117 27.27 -61.55 -16.09
N MET A 118 26.99 -62.83 -16.31
CA MET A 118 25.59 -63.27 -16.34
C MET A 118 24.93 -63.22 -14.96
N ASN A 119 25.68 -63.57 -13.89
CA ASN A 119 25.21 -63.41 -12.52
C ASN A 119 25.19 -61.94 -12.06
N GLU A 120 26.20 -61.16 -12.44
CA GLU A 120 26.26 -59.73 -12.13
C GLU A 120 25.23 -58.94 -12.95
N ALA A 121 24.92 -59.35 -14.18
CA ALA A 121 23.86 -58.78 -15.02
C ALA A 121 22.49 -59.10 -14.45
N ARG A 122 22.23 -60.31 -13.95
CA ARG A 122 20.98 -60.61 -13.23
C ARG A 122 20.83 -59.77 -11.97
N ASN A 123 21.88 -59.65 -11.18
CA ASN A 123 21.86 -58.85 -9.95
C ASN A 123 21.75 -57.34 -10.26
N THR A 124 22.37 -56.88 -11.34
CA THR A 124 22.27 -55.50 -11.84
C THR A 124 20.89 -55.25 -12.44
N GLN A 125 20.29 -56.23 -13.11
CA GLN A 125 18.95 -56.14 -13.67
C GLN A 125 17.90 -56.08 -12.55
N ASP A 126 18.03 -56.87 -11.48
CA ASP A 126 17.15 -56.78 -10.31
C ASP A 126 17.30 -55.43 -9.59
N LYS A 127 18.53 -54.94 -9.44
CA LYS A 127 18.79 -53.59 -8.89
C LYS A 127 18.26 -52.49 -9.82
N THR A 128 18.34 -52.69 -11.13
CA THR A 128 17.82 -51.76 -12.15
C THR A 128 16.30 -51.77 -12.17
N GLN A 129 15.67 -52.92 -12.02
CA GLN A 129 14.23 -53.09 -11.90
C GLN A 129 13.72 -52.37 -10.65
N THR A 130 14.40 -52.58 -9.51
CA THR A 130 14.10 -51.89 -8.25
C THR A 130 14.29 -50.38 -8.38
N SER A 131 15.36 -49.93 -9.03
CA SER A 131 15.61 -48.50 -9.28
C SER A 131 14.65 -47.88 -10.28
N LEU A 132 14.18 -48.65 -11.26
CA LEU A 132 13.15 -48.24 -12.22
C LEU A 132 11.79 -48.12 -11.53
N ASP A 133 11.45 -49.03 -10.63
CA ASP A 133 10.21 -48.96 -9.86
C ASP A 133 10.24 -47.77 -8.90
N ARG A 134 11.38 -47.50 -8.25
CA ARG A 134 11.59 -46.26 -7.48
C ARG A 134 11.52 -45.01 -8.34
N THR A 135 12.14 -45.01 -9.52
CA THR A 135 12.08 -43.87 -10.44
C THR A 135 10.65 -43.64 -10.92
N LYS A 136 9.88 -44.69 -11.23
CA LYS A 136 8.45 -44.59 -11.56
C LYS A 136 7.66 -43.98 -10.42
N GLN A 137 7.92 -44.40 -9.19
CA GLN A 137 7.26 -43.83 -8.01
C GLN A 137 7.61 -42.36 -7.82
N LEU A 138 8.90 -42.00 -7.93
CA LEU A 138 9.36 -40.61 -7.86
C LEU A 138 8.81 -39.74 -9.00
N VAL A 139 8.68 -40.26 -10.21
CA VAL A 139 8.07 -39.54 -11.34
C VAL A 139 6.58 -39.34 -11.10
N ALA A 140 5.88 -40.34 -10.55
CA ALA A 140 4.47 -40.20 -10.20
C ALA A 140 4.27 -39.14 -9.09
N GLU A 141 5.11 -39.18 -8.05
CA GLU A 141 5.11 -38.19 -6.96
C GLU A 141 5.49 -36.79 -7.45
N SER A 142 6.50 -36.69 -8.31
CA SER A 142 6.93 -35.41 -8.91
C SER A 142 5.88 -34.84 -9.87
N LYS A 143 5.13 -35.69 -10.58
CA LYS A 143 3.98 -35.27 -11.38
C LYS A 143 2.87 -34.70 -10.50
N ASP A 144 2.59 -35.32 -9.37
CA ASP A 144 1.56 -34.88 -8.42
C ASP A 144 1.95 -33.55 -7.74
N ILE A 145 3.20 -33.44 -7.28
CA ILE A 145 3.77 -32.19 -6.76
C ILE A 145 3.79 -31.10 -7.84
N GLY A 146 4.14 -31.46 -9.07
CA GLY A 146 4.13 -30.55 -10.22
C GLY A 146 2.73 -30.01 -10.51
N GLN A 147 1.70 -30.87 -10.51
CA GLN A 147 0.32 -30.44 -10.67
C GLN A 147 -0.16 -29.55 -9.52
N ASN A 148 0.16 -29.89 -8.27
CA ASN A 148 -0.17 -29.04 -7.12
C ASN A 148 0.56 -27.69 -7.16
N THR A 149 1.81 -27.67 -7.60
CA THR A 149 2.59 -26.43 -7.76
C THR A 149 2.00 -25.56 -8.87
N LEU A 150 1.60 -26.15 -10.00
CA LEU A 150 0.97 -25.42 -11.09
C LEU A 150 -0.37 -24.80 -10.66
N ALA A 151 -1.20 -25.57 -9.94
CA ALA A 151 -2.46 -25.10 -9.36
C ALA A 151 -2.23 -23.97 -8.35
N THR A 152 -1.20 -24.10 -7.50
CA THR A 152 -0.83 -23.05 -6.52
C THR A 152 -0.31 -21.79 -7.21
N LEU A 153 0.45 -21.92 -8.30
CA LEU A 153 0.93 -20.77 -9.08
C LEU A 153 -0.21 -20.07 -9.82
N GLU A 154 -1.19 -20.80 -10.35
CA GLU A 154 -2.40 -20.22 -10.92
C GLU A 154 -3.23 -19.49 -9.85
N GLU A 155 -3.39 -20.08 -8.67
CA GLU A 155 -4.07 -19.44 -7.55
C GLU A 155 -3.35 -18.17 -7.09
N GLN A 156 -2.02 -18.21 -6.99
CA GLN A 156 -1.19 -17.05 -6.66
C GLN A 156 -1.29 -15.96 -7.75
N ARG A 157 -1.34 -16.33 -9.02
CA ARG A 157 -1.53 -15.39 -10.14
C ARG A 157 -2.91 -14.73 -10.08
N ALA A 158 -3.97 -15.51 -9.85
CA ALA A 158 -5.33 -14.98 -9.67
C ALA A 158 -5.44 -14.08 -8.42
N GLN A 159 -4.69 -14.39 -7.36
CA GLN A 159 -4.64 -13.58 -6.15
C GLN A 159 -3.91 -12.24 -6.40
N ILE A 160 -2.84 -12.24 -7.21
CA ILE A 160 -2.17 -11.00 -7.65
C ILE A 160 -3.15 -10.11 -8.44
N GLU A 161 -3.93 -10.68 -9.34
CA GLU A 161 -4.91 -9.94 -10.15
C GLU A 161 -6.03 -9.33 -9.28
N ARG A 162 -6.52 -10.08 -8.27
CA ARG A 162 -7.50 -9.56 -7.31
C ARG A 162 -6.94 -8.46 -6.41
N ILE A 163 -5.68 -8.59 -5.97
CA ILE A 163 -5.02 -7.56 -5.16
C ILE A 163 -4.86 -6.25 -5.95
N ASP A 164 -4.58 -6.35 -7.26
CA ASP A 164 -4.50 -5.19 -8.15
C ASP A 164 -5.86 -4.46 -8.25
N ALA A 165 -6.94 -5.22 -8.46
CA ALA A 165 -8.30 -4.67 -8.51
C ALA A 165 -8.78 -4.05 -7.18
N HIS A 166 -8.42 -4.63 -6.04
CA HIS A 166 -8.77 -4.07 -4.72
C HIS A 166 -7.96 -2.82 -4.37
N ALA A 167 -6.74 -2.70 -4.88
CA ALA A 167 -5.93 -1.50 -4.71
C ALA A 167 -6.51 -0.30 -5.50
N ASP A 168 -6.98 -0.51 -6.73
CA ASP A 168 -7.56 0.54 -7.56
C ASP A 168 -8.84 1.13 -6.92
N ARG A 169 -9.71 0.28 -6.36
CA ARG A 169 -10.92 0.73 -5.64
C ARG A 169 -10.58 1.53 -4.37
N THR A 170 -9.49 1.17 -3.70
CA THR A 170 -9.04 1.90 -2.50
C THR A 170 -8.51 3.29 -2.87
N MET A 171 -7.85 3.43 -4.03
CA MET A 171 -7.44 4.72 -4.59
C MET A 171 -8.62 5.60 -4.98
N GLU A 172 -9.67 5.03 -5.57
CA GLU A 172 -10.88 5.77 -5.89
C GLU A 172 -11.53 6.35 -4.62
N ASN A 173 -11.59 5.56 -3.55
CA ASN A 173 -12.12 5.99 -2.26
C ASN A 173 -11.24 7.05 -1.58
N LEU A 174 -9.92 6.96 -1.68
CA LEU A 174 -8.98 7.97 -1.18
C LEU A 174 -9.10 9.30 -1.96
N GLY A 175 -9.24 9.25 -3.29
CA GLY A 175 -9.48 10.45 -4.09
C GLY A 175 -10.80 11.14 -3.74
N ARG A 176 -11.84 10.35 -3.45
CA ARG A 176 -13.12 10.87 -2.96
C ARG A 176 -13.00 11.48 -1.56
N ALA A 177 -12.20 10.88 -0.68
CA ALA A 177 -11.92 11.43 0.65
C ALA A 177 -11.16 12.77 0.58
N ASP A 178 -10.17 12.93 -0.31
CA ASP A 178 -9.45 14.19 -0.51
C ASP A 178 -10.39 15.31 -1.02
N LEU A 179 -11.31 14.98 -1.92
CA LEU A 179 -12.35 15.92 -2.39
C LEU A 179 -13.28 16.35 -1.25
N LEU A 180 -13.67 15.42 -0.38
CA LEU A 180 -14.47 15.75 0.81
C LEU A 180 -13.70 16.65 1.77
N ILE A 181 -12.43 16.34 2.07
CA ILE A 181 -11.58 17.17 2.94
C ILE A 181 -11.38 18.57 2.36
N LYS A 182 -11.14 18.70 1.06
CA LYS A 182 -11.05 20.02 0.39
C LYS A 182 -12.33 20.81 0.51
N ASN A 183 -13.49 20.17 0.37
CA ASN A 183 -14.78 20.82 0.56
C ASN A 183 -15.03 21.24 2.01
N PHE A 184 -14.64 20.42 2.99
CA PHE A 184 -14.69 20.78 4.42
C PHE A 184 -13.75 21.94 4.75
N SER A 185 -12.52 21.91 4.23
CA SER A 185 -11.54 22.98 4.40
C SER A 185 -12.05 24.31 3.83
N LYS A 186 -12.66 24.29 2.64
CA LYS A 186 -13.27 25.49 2.04
C LYS A 186 -14.44 26.03 2.86
N ARG A 187 -15.28 25.15 3.40
CA ARG A 187 -16.40 25.56 4.28
C ARG A 187 -15.89 26.15 5.60
N MET A 188 -14.87 25.54 6.20
CA MET A 188 -14.25 26.02 7.43
C MET A 188 -13.56 27.37 7.21
N ALA A 189 -12.90 27.58 6.07
CA ALA A 189 -12.31 28.87 5.71
C ALA A 189 -13.38 29.96 5.57
N ASN A 190 -14.52 29.67 4.92
CA ASN A 190 -15.63 30.61 4.83
C ASN A 190 -16.23 30.94 6.20
N ASP A 191 -16.40 29.95 7.07
CA ASP A 191 -16.89 30.17 8.44
C ASP A 191 -15.98 31.13 9.22
N LYS A 192 -14.66 30.91 9.16
CA LYS A 192 -13.69 31.79 9.81
C LYS A 192 -13.64 33.18 9.18
N PHE A 193 -13.83 33.29 7.86
CA PHE A 193 -13.88 34.57 7.17
C PHE A 193 -15.12 35.40 7.58
N ILE A 194 -16.29 34.77 7.62
CA ILE A 194 -17.55 35.40 8.07
C ILE A 194 -17.42 35.85 9.53
N GLN A 195 -16.87 34.99 10.40
CA GLN A 195 -16.61 35.33 11.79
C GLN A 195 -15.68 36.54 11.93
N CYS A 196 -14.62 36.63 11.12
CA CYS A 196 -13.71 37.77 11.11
C CYS A 196 -14.41 39.08 10.70
N CYS A 197 -15.19 39.06 9.61
CA CYS A 197 -15.96 40.22 9.18
C CYS A 197 -16.97 40.69 10.24
N ALA A 198 -17.62 39.76 10.95
CA ALA A 198 -18.54 40.08 12.04
C ALA A 198 -17.82 40.76 13.21
N CYS A 199 -16.66 40.24 13.64
CA CYS A 199 -15.86 40.84 14.71
C CYS A 199 -15.40 42.27 14.37
N ILE A 200 -14.97 42.52 13.13
CA ILE A 200 -14.56 43.86 12.68
C ILE A 200 -15.74 44.85 12.77
N ASN A 201 -16.93 44.46 12.31
CA ASN A 201 -18.11 45.31 12.39
C ASN A 201 -18.47 45.67 13.83
N ILE A 202 -18.46 44.70 14.75
CA ILE A 202 -18.75 44.94 16.17
C ILE A 202 -17.73 45.90 16.79
N SER A 203 -16.43 45.71 16.50
CA SER A 203 -15.37 46.60 16.99
C SER A 203 -15.56 48.04 16.48
N LEU A 204 -15.96 48.21 15.22
CA LEU A 204 -16.24 49.51 14.63
C LEU A 204 -17.44 50.21 15.30
N PHE A 205 -18.52 49.48 15.60
CA PHE A 205 -19.66 50.02 16.34
C PHE A 205 -19.25 50.52 17.73
N ILE A 206 -18.46 49.74 18.47
CA ILE A 206 -17.96 50.14 19.80
C ILE A 206 -17.08 51.39 19.66
N GLY A 207 -16.20 51.43 18.66
CA GLY A 207 -15.34 52.59 18.39
C GLY A 207 -16.13 53.88 18.12
N VAL A 208 -17.21 53.81 17.34
CA VAL A 208 -18.07 54.97 17.06
C VAL A 208 -18.80 55.45 18.33
N ILE A 209 -19.31 54.54 19.14
CA ILE A 209 -19.98 54.88 20.41
C ILE A 209 -18.99 55.58 21.36
N LEU A 210 -17.79 55.03 21.51
CA LEU A 210 -16.74 55.64 22.35
C LEU A 210 -16.31 57.01 21.80
N PHE A 211 -16.16 57.15 20.49
CA PHE A 211 -15.82 58.43 19.86
C PHE A 211 -16.88 59.50 20.10
N LEU A 212 -18.18 59.15 20.01
CA LEU A 212 -19.26 60.08 20.31
C LEU A 212 -19.27 60.49 21.78
N ILE A 213 -19.08 59.57 22.71
CA ILE A 213 -19.00 59.87 24.15
C ILE A 213 -17.80 60.76 24.46
N PHE A 214 -16.62 60.42 23.94
CA PHE A 214 -15.41 61.21 24.17
C PHE A 214 -15.49 62.59 23.53
N LYS A 215 -16.04 62.70 22.32
CA LYS A 215 -16.26 64.01 21.69
C LYS A 215 -17.26 64.86 22.48
N ASN A 216 -18.37 64.27 22.93
CA ASN A 216 -19.30 64.98 23.83
C ASN A 216 -18.66 65.42 25.15
N ARG A 217 -17.65 64.69 25.65
CA ARG A 217 -16.94 65.03 26.89
C ARG A 217 -15.86 66.09 26.69
N SER A 218 -15.42 66.32 25.46
CA SER A 218 -14.47 67.40 25.11
C SER A 218 -15.15 68.72 24.79
N ASP A 219 -16.46 68.71 24.50
CA ASP A 219 -17.27 69.91 24.27
C ASP A 219 -18.01 70.39 25.54
N ASP A 220 -17.88 69.69 26.67
CA ASP A 220 -18.53 70.01 27.96
C ASP A 220 -17.58 70.75 28.90
N ASP A 221 -17.21 71.97 28.49
CA ASP A 221 -16.63 72.99 29.37
C ASP A 221 -17.42 74.29 29.13
N GLY A 222 -18.66 74.34 29.64
CA GLY A 222 -19.42 75.58 29.76
C GLY A 222 -20.91 75.52 29.39
N ASP A 223 -21.72 75.67 30.45
CA ASP A 223 -23.11 76.15 30.50
C ASP A 223 -24.28 75.13 30.45
N ASP A 224 -24.84 74.94 31.65
CA ASP A 224 -26.17 74.43 31.94
C ASP A 224 -27.25 75.21 31.16
N SER A 225 -27.99 74.53 30.28
CA SER A 225 -29.46 74.70 30.10
C SER A 225 -29.98 74.02 28.83
N SER A 226 -30.12 72.69 28.83
CA SER A 226 -31.10 72.00 27.96
C SER A 226 -31.31 70.52 28.32
N ILE A 227 -31.32 70.20 29.62
CA ILE A 227 -31.86 68.90 30.08
C ILE A 227 -33.39 68.98 30.07
N LEU A 228 -34.01 69.09 28.91
CA LEU A 228 -35.48 68.93 28.75
C LEU A 228 -35.95 68.62 27.32
N SER A 229 -35.04 68.53 26.33
CA SER A 229 -35.40 68.25 24.93
C SER A 229 -34.90 66.89 24.42
N ALA A 230 -33.88 66.28 25.03
CA ALA A 230 -33.35 64.98 24.58
C ALA A 230 -34.19 63.77 25.06
N THR A 231 -34.94 63.89 26.16
CA THR A 231 -35.76 62.80 26.70
C THR A 231 -37.04 62.54 25.89
N ARG A 232 -37.41 63.41 24.93
CA ARG A 232 -38.58 63.25 24.06
C ARG A 232 -38.31 62.57 22.71
N LEU A 233 -37.05 62.28 22.36
CA LEU A 233 -36.70 61.52 21.15
C LEU A 233 -36.38 60.04 21.42
N LEU A 234 -36.59 59.57 22.66
CA LEU A 234 -36.34 58.18 23.07
C LEU A 234 -37.62 57.40 23.44
N SER A 235 -38.81 57.94 23.17
CA SER A 235 -40.08 57.28 23.50
C SER A 235 -41.02 57.00 22.32
N LEU A 236 -40.58 57.12 21.06
CA LEU A 236 -41.48 56.86 19.92
C LEU A 236 -40.82 56.13 18.74
N ARG A 237 -40.45 54.85 18.94
CA ARG A 237 -40.58 53.77 17.92
C ARG A 237 -40.36 52.40 18.56
N GLY A 238 -41.07 52.13 19.65
CA GLY A 238 -41.24 50.79 20.22
C GLY A 238 -42.52 50.15 19.67
N SER A 239 -42.38 49.47 18.53
CA SER A 239 -43.27 48.42 18.02
C SER A 239 -42.35 47.54 17.16
N PHE A 240 -41.51 46.69 17.74
CA PHE A 240 -41.88 45.36 18.25
C PHE A 240 -42.80 44.58 17.30
N ASP A 241 -42.43 44.51 16.02
CA ASP A 241 -42.65 43.29 15.25
C ASP A 241 -41.51 42.32 15.56
N ARG A 242 -41.72 41.56 16.63
CA ARG A 242 -40.93 40.37 16.97
C ARG A 242 -41.76 39.15 16.60
N GLU A 243 -42.06 39.00 15.32
CA GLU A 243 -42.88 37.88 14.83
C GLU A 243 -42.45 37.33 13.46
N ALA A 244 -41.22 37.59 13.02
CA ALA A 244 -40.72 37.09 11.73
C ALA A 244 -39.40 36.32 11.77
N SER A 245 -38.80 36.09 12.95
CA SER A 245 -37.50 35.39 13.04
C SER A 245 -37.54 34.06 13.81
N ASN A 246 -38.66 33.71 14.44
CA ASN A 246 -38.79 32.44 15.15
C ASN A 246 -39.54 31.36 14.35
N ALA A 247 -40.25 31.71 13.26
CA ALA A 247 -40.93 30.72 12.41
C ALA A 247 -39.93 29.87 11.59
N ASP A 248 -38.87 30.49 11.04
CA ASP A 248 -37.87 29.78 10.24
C ASP A 248 -36.91 28.93 11.09
N VAL A 249 -36.73 29.29 12.37
CA VAL A 249 -35.81 28.55 13.25
C VAL A 249 -36.49 27.30 13.79
N ASP A 250 -37.77 27.35 14.14
CA ASP A 250 -38.53 26.17 14.60
C ASP A 250 -38.81 25.18 13.45
N GLU A 251 -39.02 25.66 12.22
CA GLU A 251 -39.20 24.79 11.04
C GLU A 251 -37.91 24.00 10.70
N TYR A 252 -36.73 24.56 10.99
CA TYR A 252 -35.47 23.86 10.80
C TYR A 252 -35.19 22.79 11.88
N TYR A 253 -35.67 22.99 13.11
CA TYR A 253 -35.51 21.99 14.18
C TYR A 253 -36.50 20.84 14.08
N GLU A 254 -37.76 21.06 13.68
CA GLU A 254 -38.70 19.95 13.41
C GLU A 254 -38.26 19.08 12.23
N LYS A 255 -37.73 19.69 11.16
CA LYS A 255 -37.29 18.95 9.97
C LYS A 255 -36.03 18.10 10.23
N LEU A 256 -35.19 18.50 11.18
CA LEU A 256 -34.04 17.71 11.65
C LEU A 256 -34.44 16.56 12.59
N LEU A 257 -35.52 16.74 13.37
CA LEU A 257 -36.04 15.71 14.28
C LEU A 257 -36.85 14.63 13.54
N MET A 258 -37.61 14.98 12.49
CA MET A 258 -38.30 13.97 11.66
C MET A 258 -37.33 13.15 10.80
N MET A 259 -36.20 13.71 10.38
CA MET A 259 -35.24 13.01 9.50
C MET A 259 -34.35 11.99 10.24
N THR A 260 -34.40 11.96 11.57
CA THR A 260 -33.65 11.01 12.43
C THR A 260 -34.50 9.86 12.96
N THR A 261 -35.81 9.83 12.66
CA THR A 261 -36.73 8.79 13.16
C THR A 261 -37.05 7.69 12.12
N ASP A 262 -36.59 7.82 10.87
CA ASP A 262 -36.80 6.84 9.79
C ASP A 262 -35.56 5.97 9.50
N VAL A 263 -34.72 5.70 10.51
CA VAL A 263 -33.61 4.74 10.42
C VAL A 263 -33.79 3.67 11.48
N GLU A 264 -34.82 2.84 11.30
CA GLU A 264 -34.90 1.44 11.75
C GLU A 264 -35.50 0.58 10.63
#